data_AF-A0A7W1ZEK8-F1
#
_entry.id   AF-A0A7W1ZEK8-F1
#
_cell.length_a   1.000
_cell.length_b   1.000
_cell.length_c   1.000
_cell.angle_alpha   90.00
_cell.angle_beta   90.00
_cell.angle_gamma   90.00
#
_symmetry.space_group_name_H-M   'P 1'
#
loop_
_entity.id
_entity.type
_entity.pdbx_description
1 polymer ?
#
loop_
_entity_poly.entity_id
_entity_poly.type
_entity_poly.pdbx_seq_one_letter_code
_entity_poly.pdbx_strand_id
1 'polypeptide(L)'
;MSRADAFKVFYGESRARLLVQVYAYAGDTEVAQRALADAYVAAAHHWRKLAAESDKDPWMRQHAFKASGKVQNRPLDPWYVRARKTADARRPLLNA
;
A
#
# COMPACT_ATOMS: atom_id res chain seq x y z
N MET A 1 -10.21 9.59 -22.95
CA MET A 1 -10.01 8.63 -21.83
C MET A 1 -10.39 9.32 -20.53
N SER A 2 -11.19 8.70 -19.65
CA SER A 2 -11.59 9.35 -18.40
C SER A 2 -10.41 9.47 -17.42
N ARG A 3 -10.53 10.34 -16.42
CA ARG A 3 -9.54 10.49 -15.34
C ARG A 3 -9.26 9.15 -14.65
N ALA A 4 -10.31 8.37 -14.40
CA ALA A 4 -10.22 7.07 -13.75
C ALA A 4 -9.52 6.04 -14.66
N ASP A 5 -9.81 6.05 -15.96
CA ASP A 5 -9.19 5.12 -16.91
C ASP A 5 -7.70 5.42 -17.09
N ALA A 6 -7.33 6.70 -17.18
CA ALA A 6 -5.93 7.11 -17.24
C ALA A 6 -5.13 6.63 -16.03
N PHE A 7 -5.71 6.71 -14.83
CA PHE A 7 -5.09 6.18 -13.62
C PHE A 7 -4.97 4.65 -13.66
N LYS A 8 -6.02 3.93 -14.11
CA LYS A 8 -5.98 2.46 -14.24
C LYS A 8 -4.88 1.98 -15.19
N VAL A 9 -4.70 2.66 -16.33
CA VAL A 9 -3.62 2.37 -17.28
C VAL A 9 -2.26 2.52 -16.60
N PHE A 10 -2.01 3.67 -15.97
CA PHE A 10 -0.78 3.91 -15.23
C PHE A 10 -0.54 2.87 -14.13
N TYR A 11 -1.57 2.52 -13.34
CA TYR A 11 -1.48 1.49 -12.31
C TYR A 11 -1.04 0.14 -12.90
N GLY A 12 -1.64 -0.29 -14.01
CA GLY A 12 -1.29 -1.54 -14.68
C GLY A 12 0.16 -1.56 -15.19
N GLU A 13 0.62 -0.46 -15.79
CA GLU A 13 1.94 -0.38 -16.43
C GLU A 13 3.09 -0.21 -15.42
N SER A 14 2.86 0.48 -14.31
CA SER A 14 3.94 0.88 -13.39
C SER A 14 4.14 -0.07 -12.20
N ARG A 15 3.10 -0.82 -11.80
CA ARG A 15 3.09 -1.53 -10.51
C ARG A 15 4.24 -2.52 -10.34
N ALA A 16 4.50 -3.36 -11.34
CA ALA A 16 5.54 -4.38 -11.25
C ALA A 16 6.93 -3.74 -11.08
N ARG A 17 7.25 -2.73 -11.90
CA ARG A 17 8.53 -2.01 -11.84
C ARG A 17 8.72 -1.29 -10.51
N LEU A 18 7.70 -0.56 -10.05
CA LEU A 18 7.77 0.19 -8.80
C LEU A 18 7.87 -0.75 -7.59
N LEU A 19 7.21 -1.90 -7.62
CA LEU A 19 7.28 -2.87 -6.52
C LEU A 19 8.70 -3.39 -6.31
N VAL A 20 9.44 -3.68 -7.39
CA VAL A 20 10.85 -4.10 -7.30
C VAL A 20 11.72 -3.01 -6.66
N GLN A 21 11.50 -1.74 -7.03
CA GLN A 21 12.25 -0.61 -6.46
C GLN A 21 11.95 -0.41 -4.98
N VAL A 22 10.67 -0.53 -4.58
CA VAL A 22 10.26 -0.40 -3.18
C VAL A 22 10.76 -1.58 -2.35
N TYR A 23 10.76 -2.79 -2.91
CA TYR A 23 11.35 -3.97 -2.27
C TYR A 23 12.85 -3.79 -2.06
N ALA A 24 13.58 -3.31 -3.06
CA ALA A 24 15.01 -3.03 -2.93
C ALA A 24 15.31 -1.99 -1.83
N TYR A 25 14.41 -1.04 -1.61
CA TYR A 25 14.51 -0.06 -0.53
C TYR A 25 14.14 -0.62 0.85
N ALA A 26 13.07 -1.41 0.95
CA ALA A 26 12.51 -1.87 2.22
C ALA A 26 13.10 -3.21 2.72
N GLY A 27 13.62 -4.05 1.83
CA GLY A 27 14.14 -5.39 2.16
C GLY A 27 13.07 -6.44 2.49
N ASP A 28 11.78 -6.07 2.48
CA ASP A 28 10.66 -6.93 2.85
C ASP A 28 9.53 -6.80 1.82
N THR A 29 9.04 -7.94 1.32
CA THR A 29 8.03 -7.99 0.27
C THR A 29 6.66 -7.50 0.75
N GLU A 30 6.26 -7.82 1.97
CA GLU A 30 4.96 -7.42 2.52
C GLU A 30 4.93 -5.92 2.80
N VAL A 31 6.01 -5.38 3.38
CA VAL A 31 6.17 -3.93 3.58
C VAL A 31 6.15 -3.20 2.24
N ALA A 32 6.84 -3.72 1.22
CA ALA A 32 6.88 -3.09 -0.10
C ALA A 32 5.50 -3.07 -0.77
N GLN A 33 4.75 -4.17 -0.73
CA GLN A 33 3.40 -4.25 -1.30
C GLN A 33 2.45 -3.25 -0.64
N ARG A 34 2.45 -3.19 0.70
CA ARG A 34 1.60 -2.29 1.48
C ARG A 34 1.97 -0.83 1.28
N ALA A 35 3.25 -0.51 1.30
CA ALA A 35 3.74 0.85 1.07
C ALA A 35 3.40 1.37 -0.34
N LEU A 36 3.54 0.50 -1.35
CA LEU A 36 3.17 0.84 -2.72
C LEU A 36 1.64 0.99 -2.89
N ALA A 37 0.85 0.16 -2.21
CA ALA A 37 -0.61 0.31 -2.20
C ALA A 37 -1.03 1.67 -1.60
N ASP A 38 -0.46 2.08 -0.47
CA ASP A 38 -0.69 3.40 0.13
C ASP A 38 -0.29 4.54 -0.84
N ALA A 39 0.82 4.39 -1.57
CA ALA A 39 1.24 5.35 -2.58
C ALA A 39 0.25 5.45 -3.76
N TYR A 40 -0.31 4.32 -4.23
CA TYR A 40 -1.33 4.34 -5.28
C TYR A 40 -2.65 4.95 -4.84
N VAL A 41 -3.07 4.72 -3.59
CA VAL A 41 -4.25 5.40 -3.03
C VAL A 41 -4.02 6.92 -3.03
N ALA A 42 -2.85 7.37 -2.56
CA ALA A 42 -2.50 8.79 -2.61
C ALA A 42 -2.46 9.32 -4.06
N ALA A 43 -1.89 8.56 -5.00
CA ALA A 43 -1.82 8.93 -6.42
C ALA A 43 -3.22 9.08 -7.04
N ALA A 44 -4.16 8.20 -6.72
CA ALA A 44 -5.54 8.29 -7.21
C ALA A 44 -6.21 9.61 -6.80
N HIS A 45 -6.02 10.02 -5.53
CA HIS A 45 -6.52 11.32 -5.04
C HIS A 45 -5.84 12.51 -5.72
N HIS A 46 -4.54 12.40 -6.01
CA HIS A 46 -3.74 13.48 -6.61
C HIS A 46 -3.65 13.43 -8.14
N TRP A 47 -4.38 12.51 -8.78
CA TRP A 47 -4.18 12.16 -10.18
C TRP A 47 -4.32 13.34 -11.13
N ARG A 48 -5.18 14.32 -10.81
CA ARG A 48 -5.34 15.55 -11.61
C ARG A 48 -4.02 16.31 -11.79
N LYS A 49 -3.15 16.33 -10.77
CA LYS A 49 -1.84 17.00 -10.84
C LYS A 49 -0.79 16.04 -11.40
N LEU A 50 -0.77 14.80 -10.90
CA LEU A 50 0.25 13.83 -11.29
C LEU A 50 0.17 13.42 -12.77
N ALA A 51 -1.02 13.43 -13.38
CA ALA A 51 -1.19 13.12 -14.79
C ALA A 51 -0.47 14.09 -15.74
N ALA A 52 -0.25 15.34 -15.30
CA ALA A 52 0.44 16.37 -16.08
C ALA A 52 1.97 16.24 -16.05
N GLU A 53 2.51 15.46 -15.11
CA GLU A 53 3.95 15.24 -15.00
C GLU A 53 4.47 14.29 -16.08
N SER A 54 5.65 14.62 -16.62
CA SER A 54 6.33 13.80 -17.65
C SER A 54 6.77 12.45 -17.10
N ASP A 55 7.32 12.43 -15.89
CA ASP A 55 7.68 11.22 -15.14
C ASP A 55 7.00 11.21 -13.76
N LYS A 56 6.29 10.13 -13.48
CA LYS A 56 5.49 9.94 -12.25
C LYS A 56 6.22 9.06 -11.24
N ASP A 57 7.25 8.32 -11.67
CA ASP A 57 7.97 7.37 -10.84
C ASP A 57 8.67 8.02 -9.63
N PRO A 58 9.29 9.23 -9.73
CA PRO A 58 9.90 9.88 -8.58
C PRO A 58 8.89 10.18 -7.46
N TRP A 59 7.70 10.68 -7.83
CA TRP A 59 6.62 10.95 -6.88
C TRP A 59 6.15 9.67 -6.19
N MET A 60 5.95 8.61 -6.98
CA MET A 60 5.55 7.30 -6.46
C MET A 60 6.58 6.72 -5.49
N ARG A 61 7.87 6.73 -5.85
CA ARG A 61 8.96 6.27 -4.98
C ARG A 61 9.01 7.07 -3.68
N GLN A 62 8.95 8.40 -3.76
CA GLN A 62 8.99 9.24 -2.56
C GLN A 62 7.84 8.90 -1.60
N HIS A 63 6.62 8.73 -2.13
CA HIS A 63 5.46 8.37 -1.31
C HIS A 63 5.56 6.95 -0.73
N ALA A 64 6.01 5.97 -1.52
CA ALA A 64 6.20 4.60 -1.06
C ALA A 64 7.32 4.49 -0.01
N PHE A 65 8.45 5.16 -0.19
CA PHE A 65 9.56 5.14 0.77
C PHE A 65 9.19 5.82 2.08
N LYS A 66 8.42 6.92 2.03
CA LYS A 66 7.85 7.53 3.26
C LYS A 66 6.84 6.62 3.95
N ALA A 67 6.11 5.81 3.18
CA ALA A 67 5.13 4.87 3.72
C ALA A 67 5.79 3.64 4.34
N SER A 68 6.90 3.13 3.80
CA SER A 68 7.53 1.89 4.28
C SER A 68 7.88 1.93 5.77
N GLY A 69 8.49 3.01 6.27
CA GLY A 69 8.78 3.16 7.70
C GLY A 69 7.54 3.19 8.60
N LYS A 70 6.41 3.70 8.09
CA LYS A 70 5.12 3.69 8.81
C LYS A 70 4.48 2.30 8.78
N VAL A 71 4.50 1.67 7.61
CA VAL A 71 3.91 0.35 7.34
C VAL A 71 4.62 -0.75 8.12
N GLN A 72 5.95 -0.69 8.22
CA GLN A 72 6.77 -1.63 8.97
C GLN A 72 6.34 -1.74 10.44
N ASN A 73 5.92 -0.63 11.04
CA ASN A 73 5.46 -0.58 12.43
C ASN A 73 3.93 -0.72 12.57
N ARG A 74 3.17 -0.73 11.47
CA ARG A 74 1.71 -0.79 11.49
C ARG A 74 1.24 -2.24 11.56
N PRO A 75 0.48 -2.63 12.60
CA PRO A 75 -0.21 -3.91 12.64
C PRO A 75 -1.00 -4.19 11.36
N LEU A 76 -0.85 -5.40 10.83
CA LEU A 76 -1.63 -5.87 9.69
C LEU A 76 -3.13 -5.90 10.01
N ASP A 77 -3.46 -6.45 11.18
CA ASP A 77 -4.82 -6.54 11.67
C ASP A 77 -5.20 -5.26 12.45
N PRO A 78 -6.30 -4.58 12.07
CA PRO A 78 -6.94 -3.60 12.94
C PRO A 78 -7.26 -4.21 14.31
N TRP A 79 -7.31 -3.37 15.34
CA TRP A 79 -7.49 -3.82 16.72
C TRP A 79 -8.74 -4.71 16.91
N TYR A 80 -9.82 -4.46 16.18
CA TYR A 80 -11.06 -5.26 16.27
C TYR A 80 -10.92 -6.65 15.62
N VAL A 81 -10.14 -6.77 14.53
CA VAL A 81 -9.85 -8.07 13.91
C VAL A 81 -9.01 -8.91 14.87
N ARG A 82 -8.01 -8.28 15.49
CA ARG A 82 -7.19 -8.93 16.52
C ARG A 82 -8.03 -9.33 17.73
N ALA A 83 -8.87 -8.43 18.25
CA ALA A 83 -9.75 -8.71 19.38
C ALA A 83 -10.69 -9.88 19.09
N ARG A 84 -11.27 -9.93 17.88
CA ARG A 84 -12.11 -11.05 17.44
C ARG A 84 -11.33 -12.36 17.38
N LYS A 85 -10.16 -12.39 16.74
CA LYS A 85 -9.29 -13.59 16.71
C LYS A 85 -8.96 -14.09 18.11
N THR A 86 -8.61 -13.19 19.03
CA THR A 86 -8.34 -13.54 20.43
C THR A 86 -9.58 -14.07 21.14
N ALA A 87 -10.76 -13.48 20.91
CA ALA A 87 -12.02 -13.94 21.49
C ALA A 87 -12.41 -15.33 20.97
N ASP A 88 -12.29 -15.56 19.66
CA ASP A 88 -12.57 -16.86 19.03
C ASP A 88 -11.61 -17.94 19.57
N ALA A 89 -10.33 -17.61 19.73
CA ALA A 89 -9.33 -18.53 20.30
C ALA A 89 -9.60 -18.87 21.78
N ARG A 90 -10.21 -17.95 22.55
CA ARG A 90 -10.53 -18.15 23.97
C ARG A 90 -11.91 -18.75 24.21
N ARG A 91 -12.80 -18.75 23.21
CA ARG A 91 -14.16 -19.27 23.31
C ARG A 91 -14.24 -20.73 23.82
N PRO A 92 -13.35 -21.66 23.43
CA PRO A 92 -13.35 -23.01 23.99
C PRO A 92 -13.04 -23.07 25.50
N LEU A 93 -12.24 -22.14 26.02
CA LEU A 93 -11.84 -22.09 27.43
C LEU A 93 -12.94 -21.57 28.35
N LEU A 94 -13.95 -20.90 27.79
CA LEU A 94 -15.09 -20.34 28.54
C LEU A 94 -16.28 -21.31 28.60
N ASN A 95 -16.25 -22.35 27.76
CA ASN A 95 -17.31 -23.37 27.64
C ASN A 95 -16.90 -24.72 28.27
N ALA A 96 -15.77 -24.76 28.99
CA ALA A 96 -15.26 -25.91 29.75
C ALA A 96 -15.41 -25.61 31.25
#